data_AF-A0AAT9FNE3-F1
#
_entry.id   AF-A0AAT9FNE3-F1
#
_cell.length_a   1.000
_cell.length_b   1.000
_cell.length_c   1.000
_cell.angle_alpha   90.00
_cell.angle_beta   90.00
_cell.angle_gamma   90.00
#
_symmetry.space_group_name_H-M   'P 1'
#
loop_
_entity.id
_entity.type
_entity.pdbx_description
1 polymer ?
#
loop_
_entity_poly.entity_id
_entity_poly.type
_entity_poly.pdbx_seq_one_letter_code
_entity_poly.pdbx_strand_id
1 'polypeptide(L)'
;MNYKKKITTLKRAWRTAKSGLLTQGDRSFCTKWWKFSAFHLIELFSSRSMKFKDGLGIVYYTPIHNTSSYITYAKGFRDYNVYMFYKNWLQPSDCAIDVGANVGTHFVPIAKILAEGGIVIGYEVDCEVCSLLDRTCVSNKIKNAIIRCCAASDKGGVINLSRNLVNRGQTSVIRTGDLEGLVGSAVRLDDDVEPLIGDRDVNLMKIDVEGHEAEVIRGATKILTRSGRIAVVMEHFKGNDNEAPKLLSDLGFSPFNALKTGKLESSSDGFGDNIVWVKNTVDVCIKR
;
A
#
# COMPACT_ATOMS: atom_id res chain seq x y z
N MET A 1 -17.57 2.33 -24.19
CA MET A 1 -16.92 3.11 -23.11
C MET A 1 -17.37 4.57 -23.19
N ASN A 2 -18.02 5.14 -22.16
CA ASN A 2 -18.75 6.43 -22.25
C ASN A 2 -17.84 7.64 -21.94
N TYR A 3 -17.49 8.42 -22.97
CA TYR A 3 -16.59 9.59 -22.92
C TYR A 3 -16.98 10.64 -21.89
N LYS A 4 -18.27 10.78 -21.58
CA LYS A 4 -18.76 11.68 -20.53
C LYS A 4 -18.21 11.31 -19.15
N LYS A 5 -18.01 10.02 -18.86
CA LYS A 5 -17.43 9.57 -17.58
C LYS A 5 -15.96 9.95 -17.44
N LYS A 6 -15.15 9.82 -18.50
CA LYS A 6 -13.72 10.21 -18.51
C LYS A 6 -13.49 11.68 -18.18
N ILE A 7 -14.29 12.56 -18.80
CA ILE A 7 -14.20 14.01 -18.58
C ILE A 7 -14.58 14.36 -17.13
N THR A 8 -15.58 13.68 -16.57
CA THR A 8 -16.01 13.90 -15.19
C THR A 8 -14.95 13.48 -14.17
N THR A 9 -14.27 12.34 -14.39
CA THR A 9 -13.16 11.87 -13.54
C THR A 9 -11.99 12.85 -13.54
N LEU A 10 -11.59 13.35 -14.69
CA LEU A 10 -10.53 14.36 -14.79
C LEU A 10 -10.90 15.67 -14.10
N LYS A 11 -12.15 16.11 -14.24
CA LYS A 11 -12.67 17.28 -13.51
C LYS A 11 -12.69 17.06 -11.99
N ARG A 12 -12.78 15.83 -11.50
CA ARG A 12 -12.74 15.49 -10.08
C ARG A 12 -11.30 15.40 -9.57
N ALA A 13 -10.42 14.67 -10.27
CA ALA A 13 -8.99 14.61 -9.97
C ALA A 13 -8.35 16.00 -9.96
N TRP A 14 -8.71 16.85 -10.93
CA TRP A 14 -8.27 18.25 -10.94
C TRP A 14 -8.82 19.06 -9.77
N ARG A 15 -10.09 18.86 -9.37
CA ARG A 15 -10.63 19.55 -8.18
C ARG A 15 -9.85 19.18 -6.92
N THR A 16 -9.54 17.91 -6.74
CA THR A 16 -8.74 17.39 -5.61
C THR A 16 -7.29 17.87 -5.65
N ALA A 17 -6.67 17.90 -6.84
CA ALA A 17 -5.31 18.43 -7.01
C ALA A 17 -5.26 19.95 -6.78
N LYS A 18 -6.26 20.68 -7.29
CA LYS A 18 -6.41 22.12 -7.13
C LYS A 18 -6.62 22.52 -5.68
N SER A 19 -7.42 21.77 -4.91
CA SER A 19 -7.57 22.02 -3.48
C SER A 19 -6.25 21.84 -2.73
N GLY A 20 -5.42 20.83 -3.08
CA GLY A 20 -4.10 20.63 -2.48
C GLY A 20 -3.02 21.63 -2.94
N LEU A 21 -3.11 22.16 -4.16
CA LEU A 21 -2.18 23.15 -4.70
C LEU A 21 -2.48 24.57 -4.20
N LEU A 22 -3.76 24.93 -4.03
CA LEU A 22 -4.17 26.24 -3.51
C LEU A 22 -3.82 26.43 -2.03
N THR A 23 -3.72 25.35 -1.26
CA THR A 23 -3.29 25.41 0.15
C THR A 23 -1.80 25.71 0.34
N GLN A 24 -0.97 25.68 -0.70
CA GLN A 24 0.49 25.85 -0.59
C GLN A 24 1.06 27.13 -1.23
N GLY A 25 0.23 28.02 -1.78
CA GLY A 25 0.69 29.35 -2.25
C GLY A 25 1.74 29.35 -3.38
N ASP A 26 1.88 28.25 -4.12
CA ASP A 26 2.95 28.08 -5.12
C ASP A 26 2.60 28.73 -6.48
N ARG A 27 3.32 29.81 -6.85
CA ARG A 27 3.17 30.58 -8.10
C ARG A 27 3.61 29.81 -9.37
N SER A 28 4.09 28.56 -9.27
CA SER A 28 4.39 27.70 -10.44
C SER A 28 3.15 27.08 -11.12
N PHE A 29 1.96 27.57 -10.77
CA PHE A 29 0.64 27.09 -11.20
C PHE A 29 0.49 26.94 -12.74
N CYS A 30 0.90 27.95 -13.52
CA CYS A 30 0.70 27.95 -14.98
C CYS A 30 1.66 27.01 -15.72
N THR A 31 2.91 26.89 -15.28
CA THR A 31 3.91 26.01 -15.92
C THR A 31 3.64 24.54 -15.62
N LYS A 32 3.12 24.21 -14.43
CA LYS A 32 2.60 22.88 -14.10
C LYS A 32 1.33 22.55 -14.91
N TRP A 33 0.47 23.53 -15.19
CA TRP A 33 -0.77 23.35 -15.96
C TRP A 33 -0.54 23.03 -17.45
N TRP A 34 0.43 23.66 -18.11
CA TRP A 34 0.76 23.30 -19.50
C TRP A 34 1.33 21.89 -19.61
N LYS A 35 2.26 21.53 -18.71
CA LYS A 35 2.80 20.15 -18.63
C LYS A 35 1.70 19.13 -18.34
N PHE A 36 0.78 19.46 -17.42
CA PHE A 36 -0.40 18.65 -17.11
C PHE A 36 -1.31 18.45 -18.33
N SER A 37 -1.67 19.54 -18.99
CA SER A 37 -2.64 19.54 -20.10
C SER A 37 -2.06 18.88 -21.36
N ALA A 38 -0.80 19.15 -21.70
CA ALA A 38 -0.11 18.54 -22.83
C ALA A 38 0.14 17.04 -22.60
N PHE A 39 0.56 16.64 -21.39
CA PHE A 39 0.73 15.23 -21.03
C PHE A 39 -0.60 14.48 -21.06
N HIS A 40 -1.65 15.06 -20.48
CA HIS A 40 -2.96 14.42 -20.44
C HIS A 40 -3.65 14.40 -21.80
N LEU A 41 -3.50 15.41 -22.66
CA LEU A 41 -4.08 15.40 -24.01
C LEU A 41 -3.47 14.30 -24.89
N ILE A 42 -2.18 14.00 -24.74
CA ILE A 42 -1.52 12.92 -25.48
C ILE A 42 -1.86 11.54 -24.88
N GLU A 43 -2.03 11.44 -23.55
CA GLU A 43 -2.30 10.16 -22.87
C GLU A 43 -3.78 9.80 -22.66
N LEU A 44 -4.71 10.77 -22.74
CA LEU A 44 -6.17 10.56 -22.68
C LEU A 44 -6.70 9.58 -23.74
N PHE A 45 -5.96 9.48 -24.85
CA PHE A 45 -6.23 8.63 -26.00
C PHE A 45 -5.37 7.35 -26.02
N SER A 46 -4.49 7.15 -25.04
CA SER A 46 -3.63 5.98 -24.89
C SER A 46 -4.27 4.93 -23.96
N SER A 47 -4.25 3.67 -24.36
CA SER A 47 -4.62 2.51 -23.54
C SER A 47 -3.47 1.98 -22.67
N ARG A 48 -2.36 2.71 -22.57
CA ARG A 48 -1.10 2.23 -21.98
C ARG A 48 -0.92 2.67 -20.53
N SER A 49 -0.22 1.86 -19.74
CA SER A 49 0.27 2.22 -18.40
C SER A 49 1.15 3.48 -18.45
N MET A 50 1.06 4.34 -17.44
CA MET A 50 1.94 5.49 -17.24
C MET A 50 3.23 5.07 -16.53
N LYS A 51 4.35 5.67 -16.91
CA LYS A 51 5.65 5.57 -16.22
C LYS A 51 5.97 6.89 -15.53
N PHE A 52 6.34 6.85 -14.26
CA PHE A 52 6.81 8.03 -13.54
C PHE A 52 7.97 7.71 -12.59
N LYS A 53 8.59 8.75 -12.03
CA LYS A 53 9.58 8.64 -10.96
C LYS A 53 9.12 9.42 -9.74
N ASP A 54 9.35 8.88 -8.55
CA ASP A 54 9.19 9.63 -7.30
C ASP A 54 10.44 10.46 -6.97
N GLY A 55 10.40 11.13 -5.82
CA GLY A 55 11.47 11.96 -5.26
C GLY A 55 12.67 11.16 -4.74
N LEU A 56 12.56 9.84 -4.59
CA LEU A 56 13.71 8.95 -4.35
C LEU A 56 14.32 8.43 -5.66
N GLY A 57 13.75 8.80 -6.81
CA GLY A 57 14.18 8.32 -8.12
C GLY A 57 13.68 6.91 -8.46
N ILE A 58 12.77 6.34 -7.66
CA ILE A 58 12.17 5.04 -7.91
C ILE A 58 11.21 5.16 -9.10
N VAL A 59 11.34 4.23 -10.04
CA VAL A 59 10.54 4.22 -11.28
C VAL A 59 9.29 3.38 -11.08
N TYR A 60 8.10 3.92 -11.29
CA TYR A 60 6.84 3.17 -11.18
C TYR A 60 6.12 3.06 -12.53
N TYR A 61 5.38 1.98 -12.68
CA TYR A 61 4.41 1.77 -13.75
C TYR A 61 3.01 1.65 -13.13
N THR A 62 2.05 2.40 -13.67
CA THR A 62 0.71 2.48 -13.09
C THR A 62 -0.37 2.55 -14.16
N PRO A 63 -1.58 2.04 -13.90
CA PRO A 63 -2.73 2.41 -14.70
C PRO A 63 -2.97 3.92 -14.65
N ILE A 64 -3.46 4.52 -15.74
CA ILE A 64 -3.72 5.97 -15.85
C ILE A 64 -4.76 6.44 -14.81
N HIS A 65 -5.64 5.54 -14.35
CA HIS A 65 -6.71 5.84 -13.40
C HIS A 65 -6.41 5.40 -11.97
N ASN A 66 -5.13 5.30 -11.58
CA ASN A 66 -4.75 5.01 -10.19
C ASN A 66 -4.46 6.31 -9.44
N THR A 67 -5.30 6.65 -8.47
CA THR A 67 -5.22 7.91 -7.72
C THR A 67 -4.02 7.93 -6.77
N SER A 68 -3.69 6.80 -6.14
CA SER A 68 -2.56 6.66 -5.23
C SER A 68 -1.24 6.98 -5.95
N SER A 69 -1.07 6.45 -7.16
CA SER A 69 0.07 6.76 -8.03
C SER A 69 0.17 8.25 -8.40
N TYR A 70 -0.97 8.90 -8.65
CA TYR A 70 -1.00 10.33 -8.95
C TYR A 70 -0.56 11.18 -7.77
N ILE A 71 -0.98 10.83 -6.55
CA ILE A 71 -0.56 11.53 -5.32
C ILE A 71 0.96 11.39 -5.14
N THR A 72 1.50 10.18 -5.29
CA THR A 72 2.95 9.93 -5.23
C THR A 72 3.70 10.75 -6.27
N TYR A 73 3.22 10.76 -7.52
CA TYR A 73 3.81 11.55 -8.59
C TYR A 73 3.78 13.07 -8.31
N ALA A 74 2.63 13.59 -7.87
CA ALA A 74 2.43 15.02 -7.68
C ALA A 74 3.16 15.58 -6.46
N LYS A 75 3.24 14.81 -5.37
CA LYS A 75 3.88 15.23 -4.11
C LYS A 75 5.36 14.85 -4.02
N GLY A 76 5.87 14.05 -4.96
CA GLY A 76 7.23 13.53 -4.95
C GLY A 76 7.46 12.39 -3.97
N PHE A 77 6.75 12.35 -2.83
CA PHE A 77 6.82 11.20 -1.93
C PHE A 77 5.50 11.04 -1.17
N ARG A 78 4.95 9.81 -1.14
CA ARG A 78 3.77 9.46 -0.32
C ARG A 78 4.29 8.87 1.00
N ASP A 79 3.71 9.28 2.13
CA ASP A 79 3.97 8.71 3.46
C ASP A 79 5.47 8.73 3.88
N TYR A 80 6.12 9.90 3.76
CA TYR A 80 7.56 10.06 4.06
C TYR A 80 7.95 9.62 5.48
N ASN A 81 7.10 9.92 6.46
CA ASN A 81 7.27 9.48 7.84
C ASN A 81 7.29 7.95 7.96
N VAL A 82 6.43 7.26 7.22
CA VAL A 82 6.35 5.79 7.21
C VAL A 82 7.58 5.18 6.55
N TYR A 83 8.05 5.75 5.42
CA TYR A 83 9.31 5.34 4.81
C TYR A 83 10.51 5.52 5.74
N MET A 84 10.57 6.66 6.45
CA MET A 84 11.63 6.89 7.44
C MET A 84 11.54 5.91 8.61
N PHE A 85 10.32 5.52 9.01
CA PHE A 85 10.13 4.43 9.97
C PHE A 85 10.68 3.10 9.42
N TYR A 86 10.35 2.72 8.18
CA TYR A 86 10.90 1.49 7.57
C TYR A 86 12.43 1.49 7.57
N LYS A 87 13.06 2.62 7.22
CA LYS A 87 14.52 2.77 7.25
C LYS A 87 15.14 2.59 8.63
N ASN A 88 14.43 2.97 9.70
CA ASN A 88 14.93 2.84 11.07
C ASN A 88 14.62 1.46 11.66
N TRP A 89 13.54 0.82 11.21
CA TRP A 89 13.02 -0.43 11.76
C TRP A 89 13.60 -1.67 11.09
N LEU A 90 13.67 -1.68 9.76
CA LEU A 90 14.10 -2.84 8.99
C LEU A 90 15.63 -2.98 8.99
N GLN A 91 16.07 -4.21 9.13
CA GLN A 91 17.44 -4.64 8.88
C GLN A 91 17.55 -5.22 7.45
N PRO A 92 18.72 -5.14 6.79
CA PRO A 92 18.90 -5.60 5.41
C PRO A 92 18.53 -7.07 5.14
N SER A 93 18.55 -7.92 6.17
CA SER A 93 18.24 -9.35 6.10
C SER A 93 16.86 -9.73 6.68
N ASP A 94 15.98 -8.75 6.92
CA ASP A 94 14.63 -8.99 7.43
C ASP A 94 13.67 -9.57 6.38
N CYS A 95 12.51 -10.05 6.83
CA CYS A 95 11.37 -10.38 5.98
C CYS A 95 10.23 -9.37 6.16
N ALA A 96 9.60 -8.96 5.06
CA ALA A 96 8.45 -8.07 5.08
C ALA A 96 7.30 -8.57 4.22
N ILE A 97 6.08 -8.20 4.59
CA ILE A 97 4.85 -8.45 3.84
C ILE A 97 4.19 -7.11 3.51
N ASP A 98 3.72 -6.94 2.27
CA ASP A 98 2.93 -5.79 1.82
C ASP A 98 1.59 -6.30 1.26
N VAL A 99 0.52 -6.13 2.02
CA VAL A 99 -0.84 -6.56 1.63
C VAL A 99 -1.58 -5.37 1.04
N GLY A 100 -2.00 -5.49 -0.22
CA GLY A 100 -2.44 -4.35 -1.03
C GLY A 100 -1.27 -3.65 -1.71
N ALA A 101 -0.27 -4.41 -2.17
CA ALA A 101 1.00 -3.87 -2.68
C ALA A 101 0.82 -2.88 -3.85
N ASN A 102 -0.29 -2.99 -4.60
CA ASN A 102 -0.68 -2.06 -5.66
C ASN A 102 0.48 -1.88 -6.67
N VAL A 103 0.78 -0.66 -7.09
CA VAL A 103 1.91 -0.37 -7.99
C VAL A 103 3.28 -0.32 -7.28
N GLY A 104 3.32 -0.64 -5.99
CA GLY A 104 4.56 -0.85 -5.24
C GLY A 104 5.13 0.36 -4.52
N THR A 105 4.30 1.36 -4.19
CA THR A 105 4.75 2.60 -3.52
C THR A 105 5.34 2.36 -2.13
N HIS A 106 4.94 1.28 -1.45
CA HIS A 106 5.54 0.81 -0.19
C HIS A 106 6.46 -0.39 -0.45
N PHE A 107 5.99 -1.37 -1.22
CA PHE A 107 6.72 -2.56 -1.63
C PHE A 107 8.16 -2.31 -2.11
N VAL A 108 8.36 -1.38 -3.07
CA VAL A 108 9.67 -1.18 -3.71
C VAL A 108 10.67 -0.48 -2.77
N PRO A 109 10.29 0.59 -2.02
CA PRO A 109 11.13 1.10 -0.94
C PRO A 109 11.53 0.04 0.09
N ILE A 110 10.58 -0.80 0.54
CA ILE A 110 10.87 -1.89 1.48
C ILE A 110 11.90 -2.85 0.86
N ALA A 111 11.67 -3.31 -0.37
CA ALA A 111 12.58 -4.21 -1.07
C ALA A 111 14.02 -3.64 -1.18
N LYS A 112 14.15 -2.32 -1.41
CA LYS A 112 15.45 -1.64 -1.48
C LYS A 112 16.17 -1.59 -0.14
N ILE A 113 15.45 -1.50 0.97
CA ILE A 113 16.05 -1.54 2.32
C ILE A 113 16.56 -2.96 2.63
N LEU A 114 15.83 -3.99 2.20
CA LEU A 114 16.12 -5.41 2.43
C LEU A 114 17.24 -6.00 1.52
N ALA A 115 18.23 -5.20 1.16
CA ALA A 115 19.18 -5.51 0.08
C ALA A 115 20.14 -6.71 0.33
N GLU A 116 20.29 -7.18 1.58
CA GLU A 116 21.27 -8.22 1.96
C GLU A 116 20.57 -9.52 2.41
N GLY A 117 19.98 -10.24 1.46
CA GLY A 117 19.29 -11.52 1.72
C GLY A 117 17.93 -11.38 2.42
N GLY A 118 17.48 -10.14 2.65
CA GLY A 118 16.10 -9.86 3.04
C GLY A 118 15.12 -10.18 1.91
N ILE A 119 13.84 -10.27 2.25
CA ILE A 119 12.79 -10.62 1.27
C ILE A 119 11.51 -9.84 1.56
N VAL A 120 10.82 -9.41 0.52
CA VAL A 120 9.49 -8.82 0.63
C VAL A 120 8.48 -9.62 -0.20
N ILE A 121 7.34 -9.94 0.41
CA ILE A 121 6.21 -10.61 -0.26
C ILE A 121 5.07 -9.61 -0.40
N GLY A 122 4.64 -9.37 -1.64
CA GLY A 122 3.58 -8.42 -1.97
C GLY A 122 2.34 -9.17 -2.43
N TYR A 123 1.19 -8.88 -1.82
CA TYR A 123 -0.11 -9.42 -2.20
C TYR A 123 -0.92 -8.32 -2.88
N GLU A 124 -1.30 -8.56 -4.14
CA GLU A 124 -2.16 -7.69 -4.93
C GLU A 124 -3.11 -8.58 -5.74
N VAL A 125 -4.40 -8.26 -5.76
CA VAL A 125 -5.40 -9.14 -6.37
C VAL A 125 -5.73 -8.74 -7.81
N ASP A 126 -5.53 -7.48 -8.20
CA ASP A 126 -5.68 -7.07 -9.59
C ASP A 126 -4.44 -7.49 -10.41
N CYS A 127 -4.59 -8.52 -11.25
CA CYS A 127 -3.47 -9.02 -12.04
C CYS A 127 -2.93 -8.02 -13.09
N GLU A 128 -3.71 -7.03 -13.52
CA GLU A 128 -3.18 -5.92 -14.34
C GLU A 128 -2.19 -5.09 -13.51
N VAL A 129 -2.52 -4.81 -12.25
CA VAL A 129 -1.65 -4.08 -11.33
C VAL A 129 -0.43 -4.92 -10.95
N CYS A 130 -0.58 -6.23 -10.72
CA CYS A 130 0.55 -7.14 -10.48
C CYS A 130 1.57 -7.12 -11.62
N SER A 131 1.10 -7.14 -12.88
CA SER A 131 1.98 -7.07 -14.05
C SER A 131 2.77 -5.75 -14.10
N LEU A 132 2.16 -4.65 -13.67
CA LEU A 132 2.83 -3.35 -13.58
C LEU A 132 3.79 -3.26 -12.39
N LEU A 133 3.46 -3.91 -11.28
CA LEU A 133 4.35 -4.04 -10.13
C LEU A 133 5.61 -4.85 -10.48
N ASP A 134 5.47 -5.94 -11.22
CA ASP A 134 6.60 -6.72 -11.73
C ASP A 134 7.52 -5.86 -12.61
N ARG A 135 6.93 -5.12 -13.56
CA ARG A 135 7.68 -4.18 -14.42
C ARG A 135 8.38 -3.08 -13.62
N THR A 136 7.74 -2.61 -12.55
CA THR A 136 8.31 -1.67 -11.57
C THR A 136 9.52 -2.30 -10.88
N CYS A 137 9.44 -3.55 -10.42
CA CYS A 137 10.54 -4.28 -9.79
C CYS A 137 11.74 -4.42 -10.75
N VAL A 138 11.50 -4.86 -11.98
CA VAL A 138 12.52 -4.98 -13.03
C VAL A 138 13.24 -3.64 -13.27
N SER A 139 12.49 -2.55 -13.41
CA SER A 139 13.06 -1.23 -13.69
C SER A 139 13.86 -0.64 -12.54
N ASN A 140 13.61 -1.09 -11.31
CA ASN A 140 14.34 -0.70 -10.11
C ASN A 140 15.42 -1.70 -9.68
N LYS A 141 15.65 -2.75 -10.47
CA LYS A 141 16.61 -3.83 -10.22
C LYS A 141 16.35 -4.57 -8.89
N ILE A 142 15.08 -4.73 -8.53
CA ILE A 142 14.67 -5.48 -7.34
C ILE A 142 14.79 -6.98 -7.62
N LYS A 143 15.47 -7.71 -6.74
CA LYS A 143 15.75 -9.16 -6.89
C LYS A 143 15.23 -10.01 -5.74
N ASN A 144 14.76 -9.36 -4.68
CA ASN A 144 14.37 -9.94 -3.40
C ASN A 144 12.86 -9.78 -3.14
N ALA A 145 12.07 -9.79 -4.20
CA ALA A 145 10.64 -9.56 -4.18
C ALA A 145 9.89 -10.79 -4.67
N ILE A 146 8.84 -11.18 -3.96
CA ILE A 146 7.85 -12.18 -4.40
C ILE A 146 6.51 -11.45 -4.56
N ILE A 147 5.90 -11.53 -5.74
CA ILE A 147 4.58 -10.93 -6.01
C ILE A 147 3.55 -12.07 -6.09
N ARG A 148 2.49 -11.99 -5.29
CA ARG A 148 1.37 -12.93 -5.26
C ARG A 148 0.15 -12.23 -5.90
N CYS A 149 -0.32 -12.72 -7.07
CA CYS A 149 -1.58 -12.23 -7.67
C CYS A 149 -2.80 -12.84 -6.96
N CYS A 150 -3.01 -12.50 -5.70
CA CYS A 150 -4.13 -12.94 -4.87
C CYS A 150 -4.38 -11.96 -3.72
N ALA A 151 -5.60 -11.95 -3.20
CA ALA A 151 -5.91 -11.26 -1.96
C ALA A 151 -5.40 -12.06 -0.75
N ALA A 152 -5.12 -11.37 0.35
CA ALA A 152 -4.93 -11.99 1.65
C ALA A 152 -6.25 -11.91 2.44
N SER A 153 -6.63 -13.00 3.10
CA SER A 153 -7.83 -13.10 3.94
C SER A 153 -7.63 -14.08 5.09
N ASP A 154 -8.66 -14.25 5.90
CA ASP A 154 -8.77 -15.27 6.95
C ASP A 154 -8.89 -16.71 6.40
N LYS A 155 -9.19 -16.87 5.11
CA LYS A 155 -9.34 -18.17 4.43
C LYS A 155 -8.94 -18.08 2.96
N GLY A 156 -8.49 -19.21 2.41
CA GLY A 156 -8.29 -19.36 0.97
C GLY A 156 -9.62 -19.53 0.22
N GLY A 157 -9.61 -19.23 -1.08
CA GLY A 157 -10.73 -19.54 -1.97
C GLY A 157 -10.93 -18.52 -3.09
N VAL A 158 -12.08 -18.63 -3.75
CA VAL A 158 -12.50 -17.69 -4.80
C VAL A 158 -13.27 -16.53 -4.16
N ILE A 159 -12.93 -15.31 -4.55
CA ILE A 159 -13.57 -14.08 -4.04
C ILE A 159 -14.08 -13.20 -5.17
N ASN A 160 -15.13 -12.43 -4.89
CA ASN A 160 -15.61 -11.39 -5.79
C ASN A 160 -14.98 -10.05 -5.43
N LEU A 161 -14.52 -9.34 -6.45
CA LEU A 161 -13.85 -8.06 -6.32
C LEU A 161 -14.76 -6.93 -6.79
N SER A 162 -14.88 -5.89 -5.97
CA SER A 162 -15.36 -4.58 -6.41
C SER A 162 -14.24 -3.91 -7.17
N ARG A 163 -14.38 -3.86 -8.49
CA ARG A 163 -13.43 -3.14 -9.31
C ARG A 163 -13.94 -1.71 -9.50
N ASN A 164 -13.38 -0.75 -8.78
CA ASN A 164 -13.71 0.64 -9.04
C ASN A 164 -13.10 1.09 -10.38
N LEU A 165 -13.89 1.03 -11.46
CA LEU A 165 -13.48 1.43 -12.81
C LEU A 165 -13.07 2.92 -12.93
N VAL A 166 -13.34 3.73 -11.90
CA VAL A 166 -12.98 5.16 -11.82
C VAL A 166 -11.64 5.37 -11.08
N ASN A 167 -11.30 4.50 -10.13
CA ASN A 167 -10.05 4.53 -9.38
C ASN A 167 -9.46 3.11 -9.27
N ARG A 168 -8.61 2.73 -10.22
CA ARG A 168 -8.06 1.36 -10.31
C ARG A 168 -7.12 0.97 -9.17
N GLY A 169 -6.77 1.92 -8.29
CA GLY A 169 -6.01 1.65 -7.07
C GLY A 169 -6.88 1.26 -5.87
N GLN A 170 -8.21 1.24 -6.01
CA GLN A 170 -9.18 0.87 -4.98
C GLN A 170 -9.94 -0.38 -5.43
N THR A 171 -9.26 -1.52 -5.39
CA THR A 171 -9.90 -2.82 -5.53
C THR A 171 -10.18 -3.34 -4.13
N SER A 172 -11.45 -3.58 -3.82
CA SER A 172 -11.87 -4.12 -2.51
C SER A 172 -12.62 -5.44 -2.69
N VAL A 173 -12.63 -6.27 -1.65
CA VAL A 173 -13.38 -7.54 -1.64
C VAL A 173 -14.85 -7.24 -1.31
N ILE A 174 -15.79 -7.76 -2.10
CA ILE A 174 -17.24 -7.64 -1.80
C ILE A 174 -17.74 -8.95 -1.20
N ARG A 175 -18.69 -8.83 -0.25
CA ARG A 175 -19.47 -9.96 0.24
C ARG A 175 -20.32 -10.58 -0.89
N THR A 176 -20.45 -11.90 -0.87
CA THR A 176 -21.20 -12.70 -1.86
C THR A 176 -22.63 -12.20 -2.05
N GLY A 177 -22.98 -11.77 -3.27
CA GLY A 177 -24.33 -11.30 -3.64
C GLY A 177 -24.34 -10.45 -4.92
N ASP A 178 -23.27 -9.70 -5.18
CA ASP A 178 -23.13 -8.87 -6.37
C ASP A 178 -22.37 -9.62 -7.48
N LEU A 179 -23.10 -10.11 -8.47
CA LEU A 179 -22.58 -10.92 -9.60
C LEU A 179 -21.87 -10.09 -10.70
N GLU A 180 -21.64 -8.79 -10.49
CA GLU A 180 -20.99 -7.90 -11.47
C GLU A 180 -19.52 -7.54 -11.13
N GLY A 181 -18.83 -8.37 -10.34
CA GLY A 181 -17.42 -8.17 -9.95
C GLY A 181 -16.40 -8.97 -10.77
N LEU A 182 -15.12 -8.59 -10.71
CA LEU A 182 -14.02 -9.47 -11.15
C LEU A 182 -13.90 -10.65 -10.18
N VAL A 183 -13.52 -11.82 -10.69
CA VAL A 183 -13.21 -12.99 -9.86
C VAL A 183 -11.71 -12.99 -9.54
N GLY A 184 -11.37 -13.07 -8.25
CA GLY A 184 -10.00 -13.20 -7.76
C GLY A 184 -9.82 -14.46 -6.92
N SER A 185 -8.56 -14.77 -6.60
CA SER A 185 -8.22 -15.76 -5.58
C SER A 185 -7.82 -15.06 -4.28
N ALA A 186 -8.14 -15.69 -3.15
CA ALA A 186 -7.69 -15.31 -1.83
C ALA A 186 -6.86 -16.45 -1.23
N VAL A 187 -5.89 -16.08 -0.40
CA VAL A 187 -5.08 -17.00 0.41
C VAL A 187 -5.09 -16.56 1.86
N ARG A 188 -4.87 -17.53 2.75
CA ARG A 188 -4.59 -17.26 4.15
C ARG A 188 -3.09 -17.08 4.34
N LEU A 189 -2.66 -15.97 4.93
CA LEU A 189 -1.23 -15.64 5.05
C LEU A 189 -0.44 -16.69 5.85
N ASP A 190 -0.99 -17.20 6.94
CA ASP A 190 -0.40 -18.27 7.74
C ASP A 190 -0.11 -19.55 6.92
N ASP A 191 -0.84 -19.78 5.83
CA ASP A 191 -0.68 -20.97 4.97
C ASP A 191 0.23 -20.68 3.75
N ASP A 192 0.25 -19.43 3.26
CA ASP A 192 0.98 -19.03 2.04
C ASP A 192 2.43 -18.56 2.31
N VAL A 193 2.71 -17.97 3.48
CA VAL A 193 4.00 -17.32 3.76
C VAL A 193 5.10 -18.31 4.13
N GLU A 194 4.80 -19.32 4.96
CA GLU A 194 5.79 -20.29 5.44
C GLU A 194 6.53 -21.02 4.29
N PRO A 195 5.86 -21.48 3.22
CA PRO A 195 6.55 -22.05 2.05
C PRO A 195 7.48 -21.09 1.31
N LEU A 196 7.31 -19.77 1.47
CA LEU A 196 8.06 -18.74 0.74
C LEU A 196 9.32 -18.27 1.48
N ILE A 197 9.31 -18.31 2.82
CA ILE A 197 10.43 -17.80 3.66
C ILE A 197 11.02 -18.85 4.61
N GLY A 198 10.45 -20.05 4.67
CA GLY A 198 10.85 -21.11 5.61
C GLY A 198 10.66 -20.68 7.06
N ASP A 199 11.67 -20.93 7.89
CA ASP A 199 11.64 -20.64 9.33
C ASP A 199 11.96 -19.19 9.70
N ARG A 200 12.00 -18.26 8.74
CA ARG A 200 12.28 -16.85 9.01
C ARG A 200 11.04 -16.18 9.62
N ASP A 201 11.28 -15.28 10.57
CA ASP A 201 10.23 -14.44 11.13
C ASP A 201 9.94 -13.24 10.21
N VAL A 202 8.70 -12.75 10.24
CA VAL A 202 8.31 -11.52 9.55
C VAL A 202 8.55 -10.34 10.47
N ASN A 203 9.24 -9.31 9.97
CA ASN A 203 9.61 -8.13 10.76
C ASN A 203 8.73 -6.92 10.48
N LEU A 204 8.05 -6.90 9.33
CA LEU A 204 7.14 -5.83 8.95
C LEU A 204 5.97 -6.39 8.15
N MET A 205 4.76 -5.92 8.46
CA MET A 205 3.56 -6.19 7.67
C MET A 205 2.83 -4.87 7.38
N LYS A 206 2.81 -4.43 6.13
CA LYS A 206 1.91 -3.35 5.69
C LYS A 206 0.58 -3.96 5.29
N ILE A 207 -0.51 -3.36 5.78
CA ILE A 207 -1.88 -3.72 5.41
C ILE A 207 -2.54 -2.45 4.85
N ASP A 208 -2.89 -2.48 3.56
CA ASP A 208 -3.61 -1.42 2.83
C ASP A 208 -4.72 -2.04 1.98
N VAL A 209 -5.73 -2.62 2.64
CA VAL A 209 -6.85 -3.29 1.98
C VAL A 209 -8.16 -2.72 2.49
N GLU A 210 -8.68 -1.72 1.78
CA GLU A 210 -9.85 -0.91 2.19
C GLU A 210 -11.03 -1.77 2.70
N GLY A 211 -11.17 -1.90 4.02
CA GLY A 211 -12.28 -2.59 4.69
C GLY A 211 -12.13 -4.11 4.85
N HIS A 212 -10.96 -4.68 4.59
CA HIS A 212 -10.66 -6.13 4.75
C HIS A 212 -9.50 -6.40 5.72
N GLU A 213 -9.13 -5.42 6.53
CA GLU A 213 -7.93 -5.48 7.36
C GLU A 213 -8.06 -6.51 8.51
N ALA A 214 -9.26 -6.70 9.08
CA ALA A 214 -9.46 -7.68 10.16
C ALA A 214 -9.29 -9.12 9.68
N GLU A 215 -9.79 -9.43 8.49
CA GLU A 215 -9.66 -10.73 7.85
C GLU A 215 -8.19 -11.04 7.55
N VAL A 216 -7.42 -10.06 7.07
CA VAL A 216 -5.97 -10.20 6.90
C VAL A 216 -5.29 -10.53 8.23
N ILE A 217 -5.61 -9.80 9.30
CA ILE A 217 -5.02 -10.03 10.63
C ILE A 217 -5.36 -11.43 11.14
N ARG A 218 -6.63 -11.87 11.04
CA ARG A 218 -7.03 -13.24 11.39
C ARG A 218 -6.24 -14.27 10.60
N GLY A 219 -6.07 -14.03 9.30
CA GLY A 219 -5.33 -14.90 8.40
C GLY A 219 -3.83 -14.98 8.69
N ALA A 220 -3.28 -14.03 9.45
CA ALA A 220 -1.87 -13.93 9.82
C ALA A 220 -1.60 -14.17 11.32
N THR A 221 -2.55 -14.75 12.05
CA THR A 221 -2.45 -14.88 13.51
C THR A 221 -1.19 -15.63 13.94
N LYS A 222 -0.79 -16.71 13.25
CA LYS A 222 0.44 -17.44 13.59
C LYS A 222 1.68 -16.58 13.32
N ILE A 223 1.75 -15.90 12.18
CA ILE A 223 2.86 -15.00 11.83
C ILE A 223 3.03 -13.90 12.89
N LEU A 224 1.91 -13.24 13.25
CA LEU A 224 1.87 -12.15 14.22
C LEU A 224 2.22 -12.63 15.63
N THR A 225 1.85 -13.86 15.99
CA THR A 225 2.13 -14.45 17.32
C THR A 225 3.56 -14.97 17.43
N ARG A 226 4.10 -15.61 16.39
CA ARG A 226 5.46 -16.18 16.36
C ARG A 226 6.54 -15.11 16.42
N SER A 227 6.41 -14.06 15.61
CA SER A 227 7.49 -13.09 15.42
C SER A 227 7.68 -12.24 16.67
N GLY A 228 8.87 -12.25 17.27
CA GLY A 228 9.21 -11.46 18.47
C GLY A 228 9.49 -9.98 18.19
N ARG A 229 9.89 -9.65 16.96
CA ARG A 229 10.17 -8.28 16.51
C ARG A 229 9.45 -8.00 15.19
N ILE A 230 8.17 -7.63 15.29
CA ILE A 230 7.31 -7.32 14.15
C ILE A 230 6.57 -5.99 14.37
N ALA A 231 6.46 -5.21 13.30
CA ALA A 231 5.58 -4.04 13.23
C ALA A 231 4.52 -4.24 12.15
N VAL A 232 3.30 -3.81 12.42
CA VAL A 232 2.20 -3.77 11.45
C VAL A 232 1.88 -2.31 11.14
N VAL A 233 1.90 -1.93 9.87
CA VAL A 233 1.49 -0.58 9.43
C VAL A 233 0.14 -0.68 8.76
N MET A 234 -0.82 0.16 9.17
CA MET A 234 -2.19 0.09 8.67
C MET A 234 -2.79 1.49 8.53
N GLU A 235 -3.48 1.76 7.43
CA GLU A 235 -4.35 2.93 7.31
C GLU A 235 -5.70 2.58 7.93
N HIS A 236 -6.15 3.36 8.94
CA HIS A 236 -7.45 3.09 9.56
C HIS A 236 -8.10 4.39 10.03
N PHE A 237 -9.22 4.76 9.41
CA PHE A 237 -9.94 5.99 9.72
C PHE A 237 -11.15 5.72 10.63
N LYS A 238 -11.38 6.64 11.58
CA LYS A 238 -12.57 6.59 12.46
C LYS A 238 -13.85 6.58 11.64
N GLY A 239 -14.76 5.65 11.95
CA GLY A 239 -16.07 5.51 11.30
C GLY A 239 -16.20 4.34 10.32
N ASN A 240 -15.10 3.64 10.02
CA ASN A 240 -15.17 2.31 9.43
C ASN A 240 -15.31 1.30 10.58
N ASP A 241 -16.43 0.58 10.64
CA ASP A 241 -16.64 -0.54 11.56
C ASP A 241 -15.68 -1.70 11.19
N ASN A 242 -14.42 -1.60 11.60
CA ASN A 242 -13.44 -2.66 11.46
C ASN A 242 -12.72 -2.88 12.80
N GLU A 243 -12.75 -4.12 13.27
CA GLU A 243 -12.16 -4.57 14.53
C GLU A 243 -10.64 -4.82 14.48
N ALA A 244 -9.98 -4.51 13.37
CA ALA A 244 -8.54 -4.66 13.18
C ALA A 244 -7.67 -4.06 14.31
N PRO A 245 -7.90 -2.82 14.79
CA PRO A 245 -7.17 -2.27 15.94
C PRO A 245 -7.30 -3.11 17.21
N LYS A 246 -8.51 -3.63 17.46
CA LYS A 246 -8.78 -4.47 18.63
C LYS A 246 -8.06 -5.81 18.52
N LEU A 247 -8.11 -6.46 17.35
CA LEU A 247 -7.39 -7.72 17.11
C LEU A 247 -5.87 -7.57 17.34
N LEU A 248 -5.26 -6.49 16.86
CA LEU A 248 -3.84 -6.23 17.11
C LEU A 248 -3.55 -5.99 18.60
N SER A 249 -4.41 -5.25 19.29
CA SER A 249 -4.30 -5.03 20.75
C SER A 249 -4.37 -6.36 21.52
N ASP A 250 -5.33 -7.23 21.16
CA ASP A 250 -5.51 -8.56 21.77
C ASP A 250 -4.30 -9.47 21.50
N LEU A 251 -3.60 -9.27 20.38
CA LEU A 251 -2.34 -9.95 20.03
C LEU A 251 -1.10 -9.32 20.69
N GLY A 252 -1.27 -8.30 21.55
CA GLY A 252 -0.18 -7.66 22.28
C GLY A 252 0.61 -6.66 21.45
N PHE A 253 -0.05 -5.90 20.59
CA PHE A 253 0.55 -4.76 19.88
C PHE A 253 0.07 -3.43 20.47
N SER A 254 0.95 -2.44 20.45
CA SER A 254 0.64 -1.05 20.83
C SER A 254 0.73 -0.11 19.62
N PRO A 255 -0.18 0.86 19.49
CA PRO A 255 -0.19 1.78 18.35
C PRO A 255 0.71 3.01 18.54
N PHE A 256 1.32 3.46 17.45
CA PHE A 256 2.22 4.59 17.38
C PHE A 256 2.03 5.40 16.10
N ASN A 257 2.31 6.70 16.18
CA ASN A 257 2.46 7.59 15.03
C ASN A 257 3.93 7.63 14.62
N ALA A 258 4.22 7.48 13.32
CA ALA A 258 5.54 7.71 12.77
C ALA A 258 5.78 9.21 12.55
N LEU A 259 6.84 9.76 13.13
CA LEU A 259 7.30 11.12 12.90
C LEU A 259 8.10 11.21 11.59
N LYS A 260 8.32 12.43 11.06
CA LYS A 260 9.16 12.66 9.87
C LYS A 260 10.61 12.18 10.03
N THR A 261 11.07 11.98 11.27
CA THR A 261 12.39 11.41 11.59
C THR A 261 12.41 9.88 11.56
N GLY A 262 11.25 9.23 11.39
CA GLY A 262 11.06 7.79 11.53
C GLY A 262 11.01 7.30 12.97
N LYS A 263 11.03 8.19 13.96
CA LYS A 263 10.79 7.83 15.37
C LYS A 263 9.29 7.65 15.63
N LEU A 264 8.98 6.83 16.63
CA LEU A 264 7.60 6.52 17.04
C LEU A 264 7.18 7.34 18.25
N GLU A 265 5.95 7.83 18.22
CA GLU A 265 5.25 8.52 19.31
C GLU A 265 3.97 7.75 19.62
N SER A 266 3.65 7.52 20.89
CA SER A 266 2.47 6.74 21.28
C SER A 266 1.18 7.35 20.71
N SER A 267 0.30 6.49 20.20
CA SER A 267 -1.05 6.86 19.76
C SER A 267 -2.08 6.36 20.78
N SER A 268 -3.15 7.13 21.01
CA SER A 268 -4.13 6.84 22.07
C SER A 268 -5.26 5.92 21.65
N ASP A 269 -5.58 5.83 20.36
CA ASP A 269 -6.76 5.10 19.88
C ASP A 269 -6.49 4.18 18.68
N GLY A 270 -5.29 4.22 18.09
CA GLY A 270 -4.95 3.36 16.96
C GLY A 270 -5.61 3.74 15.64
N PHE A 271 -6.21 4.93 15.54
CA PHE A 271 -6.80 5.47 14.32
C PHE A 271 -5.92 6.56 13.71
N GLY A 272 -5.79 6.56 12.39
CA GLY A 272 -5.05 7.56 11.64
C GLY A 272 -4.56 7.07 10.28
N ASP A 273 -3.91 7.99 9.58
CA ASP A 273 -3.22 7.70 8.33
C ASP A 273 -1.89 6.98 8.65
N ASN A 274 -1.79 5.72 8.27
CA ASN A 274 -0.63 4.84 8.47
C ASN A 274 -0.14 4.71 9.93
N ILE A 275 -1.01 4.22 10.82
CA ILE A 275 -0.64 3.89 12.21
C ILE A 275 0.31 2.69 12.22
N VAL A 276 1.36 2.80 13.04
CA VAL A 276 2.35 1.76 13.26
C VAL A 276 2.04 1.03 14.56
N TRP A 277 1.71 -0.25 14.46
CA TRP A 277 1.48 -1.16 15.59
C TRP A 277 2.74 -1.96 15.84
N VAL A 278 3.34 -1.84 17.02
CA VAL A 278 4.55 -2.58 17.39
C VAL A 278 4.23 -3.60 18.47
N LYS A 279 4.76 -4.81 18.31
CA LYS A 279 4.56 -5.87 19.30
C LYS A 279 5.24 -5.51 20.63
N ASN A 280 4.55 -5.74 21.74
CA ASN A 280 4.97 -5.31 23.08
C ASN A 280 6.25 -5.98 23.58
N THR A 281 6.74 -7.01 22.90
CA THR A 281 8.05 -7.63 23.15
C THR A 281 9.23 -6.77 22.70
N VAL A 282 8.98 -5.64 22.04
CA VAL A 282 10.01 -4.72 21.54
C VAL A 282 10.02 -3.44 22.37
N ASP A 283 11.18 -3.14 22.95
CA ASP A 283 11.41 -1.84 23.60
C ASP A 283 11.50 -0.72 22.56
N VAL A 284 10.40 -0.01 22.37
CA VAL A 284 10.37 1.20 21.54
C VAL A 284 10.87 2.37 22.38
N CYS A 285 11.90 3.06 21.91
CA CYS A 285 12.39 4.28 22.56
C CYS A 285 11.39 5.43 22.32
N ILE A 286 10.40 5.56 23.23
CA ILE A 286 9.33 6.57 23.18
C ILE A 286 9.88 7.92 23.64
N LYS A 287 9.73 8.97 22.83
CA LYS A 287 9.87 10.33 23.34
C LYS A 287 8.60 10.68 24.12
N ARG A 288 8.77 10.92 25.43
CA ARG A 288 7.79 11.66 26.24
C ARG A 288 7.85 13.14 25.89
#